data_AF-A0A6C0HJV8-F1
#
_entry.id   AF-A0A6C0HJV8-F1
#
_cell.length_a   1.000
_cell.length_b   1.000
_cell.length_c   1.000
_cell.angle_alpha   90.00
_cell.angle_beta   90.00
_cell.angle_gamma   90.00
#
_symmetry.space_group_name_H-M   'P 1'
#
loop_
_entity.id
_entity.type
_entity.pdbx_description
1 polymer ?
#
loop_
_entity_poly.entity_id
_entity_poly.type
_entity_poly.pdbx_seq_one_letter_code
_entity_poly.pdbx_strand_id
1 'polypeptide(L)'
;MSYQCQSCNKTFKVKQSYDRHLLTNSHIKRQDENIRVYACPCGKSYLYRQSLYSHKLECPNESQSSVLESVSLMREKLILYEKEHEEMKAQIVKEREEMKAQIAMLLEKHATPLVQTTTNNNNNNKIDNQTNNNNITININAFGNETTDYIDDKAILACIGRVYRSIPSLLEKIHFDPKHPENHNIKITNKKLPYASVMGNNQKWKTVDRKDAIDTMVLNSYNLLDEKYKENKDKISESKQQHFKGFQSKFETEDKELMKEIKFEVDMMVLNGVQP
;
A
#
# COMPACT_ATOMS: atom_id res chain seq x y z
N MET A 1 -39.85 42.13 36.84
CA MET A 1 -38.65 41.77 37.61
C MET A 1 -38.01 40.56 36.95
N SER A 2 -36.77 40.66 36.47
CA SER A 2 -36.01 39.54 35.89
C SER A 2 -35.12 38.90 36.96
N TYR A 3 -34.92 37.60 36.88
CA TYR A 3 -34.06 36.85 37.80
C TYR A 3 -32.80 36.44 37.06
N GLN A 4 -31.63 36.86 37.54
CA GLN A 4 -30.35 36.61 36.88
C GLN A 4 -29.44 35.75 37.75
N CYS A 5 -28.91 34.68 37.18
CA CYS A 5 -27.91 33.84 37.81
C CYS A 5 -26.52 34.32 37.40
N GLN A 6 -25.74 34.86 38.35
CA GLN A 6 -24.41 35.40 38.10
C GLN A 6 -23.40 34.31 37.72
N SER A 7 -23.38 33.18 38.44
CA SER A 7 -22.46 32.07 38.18
C SER A 7 -22.68 31.40 36.82
N CYS A 8 -23.90 31.50 36.27
CA CYS A 8 -24.23 30.92 34.98
C CYS A 8 -24.41 31.93 33.84
N ASN A 9 -24.40 33.22 34.16
CA ASN A 9 -24.75 34.34 33.28
C ASN A 9 -26.05 34.09 32.48
N LYS A 10 -27.10 33.61 33.16
CA LYS A 10 -28.43 33.31 32.57
C LYS A 10 -29.52 34.18 33.19
N THR A 11 -30.43 34.65 32.35
CA THR A 11 -31.57 35.49 32.76
C THR A 11 -32.89 34.75 32.59
N PHE A 12 -33.76 34.82 33.60
CA PHE A 12 -35.04 34.13 33.68
C PHE A 12 -36.16 35.15 33.87
N LYS A 13 -37.27 34.96 33.14
CA LYS A 13 -38.45 35.85 33.19
C LYS A 13 -39.37 35.56 34.39
N VAL A 14 -39.31 34.35 34.93
CA VAL A 14 -40.21 33.84 35.98
C VAL A 14 -39.40 33.24 37.12
N LYS A 15 -39.81 33.51 38.36
CA LYS A 15 -39.12 33.06 39.59
C LYS A 15 -38.98 31.55 39.67
N GLN A 16 -40.08 30.82 39.42
CA GLN A 16 -40.09 29.36 39.45
C GLN A 16 -39.04 28.72 38.52
N SER A 17 -38.82 29.30 37.34
CA SER A 17 -37.80 28.83 36.39
C SER A 17 -36.38 29.12 36.87
N TYR A 18 -36.19 30.24 37.57
CA TYR A 18 -34.92 30.57 38.23
C TYR A 18 -34.64 29.61 39.38
N ASP A 19 -35.62 29.37 40.26
CA ASP A 19 -35.47 28.45 41.39
C ASP A 19 -35.15 27.02 40.91
N ARG A 20 -35.85 26.54 39.87
CA ARG A 20 -35.53 25.25 39.23
C ARG A 20 -34.13 25.23 38.61
N HIS A 21 -33.67 26.34 38.05
CA HIS A 21 -32.31 26.42 37.50
C HIS A 21 -31.24 26.24 38.58
N LEU A 22 -31.42 26.83 39.76
CA LEU A 22 -30.48 26.70 40.89
C LEU A 22 -30.29 25.24 41.33
N LEU A 23 -31.33 24.41 41.15
CA LEU A 23 -31.30 22.98 41.48
C LEU A 23 -30.71 22.10 40.37
N THR A 24 -30.35 22.65 39.20
CA THR A 24 -29.81 21.84 38.10
C THR A 24 -28.38 21.39 38.39
N ASN A 25 -28.05 20.14 38.03
CA ASN A 25 -26.69 19.61 38.12
C ASN A 25 -25.65 20.51 37.45
N SER A 26 -26.00 21.21 36.37
CA SER A 26 -25.11 22.16 35.69
C SER A 26 -24.85 23.43 36.50
N HIS A 27 -25.81 23.90 37.31
CA HIS A 27 -25.62 25.03 38.22
C HIS A 27 -24.80 24.60 39.45
N ILE A 28 -25.17 23.47 40.06
CA ILE A 28 -24.47 22.92 41.24
C ILE A 28 -22.99 22.67 40.91
N LYS A 29 -22.70 22.06 39.75
CA LYS A 29 -21.32 21.85 39.28
C LYS A 29 -20.53 23.15 39.09
N ARG A 30 -21.19 24.26 38.75
CA ARG A 30 -20.54 25.58 38.60
C ARG A 30 -20.25 26.28 39.94
N GLN A 31 -20.83 25.82 41.04
CA GLN A 31 -20.55 26.31 42.39
C GLN A 31 -19.33 25.63 43.02
N ASP A 32 -18.85 24.52 42.43
CA ASP A 32 -17.66 23.82 42.89
C ASP A 32 -16.40 24.57 42.45
N GLU A 33 -15.65 25.12 43.40
CA GLU A 33 -14.41 25.87 43.16
C GLU A 33 -13.32 25.03 42.47
N ASN A 34 -13.42 23.70 42.52
CA ASN A 34 -12.44 22.80 41.90
C ASN A 34 -12.82 22.36 40.47
N ILE A 35 -13.94 22.84 39.91
CA ILE A 35 -14.33 22.40 38.56
C ILE A 35 -13.51 23.07 37.47
N ARG A 36 -12.93 22.23 36.61
CA ARG A 36 -12.23 22.70 35.42
C ARG A 36 -13.23 23.29 34.42
N VAL A 37 -13.17 24.60 34.24
CA VAL A 37 -13.92 25.33 33.19
C VAL A 37 -13.07 25.52 31.93
N TYR A 38 -13.73 25.54 30.79
CA TYR A 38 -13.14 25.78 29.47
C TYR A 38 -13.49 27.19 29.02
N ALA A 39 -12.52 28.10 29.04
CA ALA A 39 -12.72 29.50 28.66
C ALA A 39 -12.38 29.76 27.19
N CYS A 40 -13.15 30.64 26.56
CA CYS A 40 -12.83 31.24 25.27
C CYS A 40 -12.16 32.60 25.49
N PRO A 41 -11.22 33.03 24.63
CA PRO A 41 -10.67 34.39 24.66
C PRO A 41 -11.70 35.53 24.58
N CYS A 42 -12.94 35.25 24.16
CA CYS A 42 -14.05 36.20 24.23
C CYS A 42 -14.62 36.44 25.65
N GLY A 43 -14.08 35.76 26.66
CA GLY A 43 -14.50 35.86 28.06
C GLY A 43 -15.63 34.89 28.46
N LYS A 44 -16.18 34.09 27.54
CA LYS A 44 -17.21 33.08 27.86
C LYS A 44 -16.59 31.78 28.35
N SER A 45 -17.20 31.15 29.36
CA SER A 45 -16.73 29.89 29.95
C SER A 45 -17.78 28.77 29.91
N TYR A 46 -17.30 27.55 29.69
CA TYR A 46 -18.11 26.36 29.44
C TYR A 46 -17.66 25.22 30.36
N LEU A 47 -18.61 24.38 30.81
CA LEU A 47 -18.29 23.22 31.65
C LEU A 47 -17.67 22.05 30.85
N TYR A 48 -17.89 22.01 29.54
CA TYR A 48 -17.49 20.90 28.68
C TYR A 48 -16.75 21.43 27.45
N ARG A 49 -15.73 20.66 26.98
CA ARG A 49 -14.97 20.99 25.76
C ARG A 49 -15.85 21.10 24.53
N GLN A 50 -16.83 20.22 24.37
CA GLN A 50 -17.74 20.22 23.23
C GLN A 50 -18.55 21.51 23.15
N SER A 51 -19.01 22.02 24.30
CA SER A 51 -19.72 23.30 24.35
C SER A 51 -18.82 24.49 23.99
N LEU A 52 -17.55 24.47 24.39
CA LEU A 52 -16.57 25.46 23.93
C LEU A 52 -16.32 25.33 22.42
N TYR A 53 -16.21 24.11 21.89
CA TYR A 53 -16.00 23.87 20.46
C TYR A 53 -17.17 24.41 19.61
N SER A 54 -18.42 24.07 19.96
CA SER A 54 -19.60 24.62 19.28
C SER A 54 -19.65 26.14 19.35
N HIS A 55 -19.27 26.74 20.50
CA HIS A 55 -19.16 28.18 20.60
C HIS A 55 -18.07 28.76 19.69
N LYS A 56 -16.90 28.15 19.62
CA LYS A 56 -15.77 28.61 18.80
C LYS A 56 -16.12 28.69 17.31
N LEU A 57 -16.95 27.77 16.82
CA LEU A 57 -17.42 27.78 15.43
C LEU A 57 -18.22 29.05 15.08
N GLU A 58 -18.90 29.64 16.05
CA GLU A 58 -19.75 30.83 15.89
C GLU A 58 -19.19 32.06 16.62
N CYS A 59 -17.96 31.97 17.17
CA CYS A 59 -17.39 33.03 18.00
C CYS A 59 -16.77 34.13 17.13
N PRO A 60 -17.25 35.39 17.20
CA PRO A 60 -16.71 36.49 16.40
C PRO A 60 -15.24 36.80 16.71
N ASN A 61 -14.74 36.39 17.89
CA ASN A 61 -13.42 36.76 18.41
C ASN A 61 -12.29 35.77 18.04
N GLU A 62 -12.60 34.62 17.42
CA GLU A 62 -11.59 33.59 17.09
C GLU A 62 -11.34 33.43 15.59
N SER A 63 -12.08 34.12 14.72
CA SER A 63 -12.07 33.85 13.27
C SER A 63 -10.85 34.38 12.50
N GLN A 64 -9.91 35.13 13.11
CA GLN A 64 -8.84 35.79 12.35
C GLN A 64 -7.39 35.53 12.80
N SER A 65 -7.12 35.09 14.05
CA SER A 65 -5.73 35.04 14.54
C SER A 65 -5.05 33.66 14.43
N SER A 66 -5.76 32.54 14.65
CA SER A 66 -5.11 31.20 14.61
C SER A 66 -4.94 30.64 13.19
N VAL A 67 -5.77 31.09 12.24
CA VAL A 67 -5.74 30.62 10.85
C VAL A 67 -4.55 31.20 10.09
N LEU A 68 -4.22 32.48 10.28
CA LEU A 68 -3.16 33.16 9.53
C LEU A 68 -1.76 32.58 9.84
N GLU A 69 -1.49 32.29 11.11
CA GLU A 69 -0.25 31.65 11.56
C GLU A 69 -0.08 30.25 10.94
N SER A 70 -1.17 29.46 10.93
CA SER A 70 -1.17 28.11 10.38
C SER A 70 -0.98 28.08 8.85
N VAL A 71 -1.53 29.05 8.14
CA VAL A 71 -1.38 29.19 6.68
C VAL A 71 0.04 29.65 6.31
N SER A 72 0.64 30.54 7.10
CA SER A 72 2.03 30.99 6.89
C SER A 72 3.02 29.82 7.01
N LEU A 73 2.88 29.01 8.06
CA LEU A 73 3.73 27.83 8.29
C LEU A 73 3.56 26.77 7.19
N MET A 74 2.35 26.60 6.65
CA MET A 74 2.10 25.69 5.54
C MET A 74 2.74 26.15 4.23
N ARG A 75 2.73 27.46 3.94
CA ARG A 75 3.40 28.02 2.76
C ARG A 75 4.91 27.83 2.80
N GLU A 76 5.53 28.08 3.95
CA GLU A 76 6.98 27.91 4.11
C GLU A 76 7.41 26.45 3.92
N LYS A 77 6.63 25.51 4.48
CA LYS A 77 6.84 24.07 4.21
C LYS A 77 6.67 23.71 2.75
N LEU A 78 5.68 24.27 2.05
CA LEU A 78 5.45 23.96 0.64
C LEU A 78 6.64 24.40 -0.24
N ILE A 79 7.18 25.59 0.02
CA ILE A 79 8.35 26.12 -0.69
C ILE A 79 9.58 25.22 -0.46
N LEU A 80 9.78 24.73 0.77
CA LEU A 80 10.87 23.81 1.08
C LEU A 80 10.70 22.47 0.32
N TYR A 81 9.50 21.91 0.32
CA TYR A 81 9.20 20.68 -0.42
C TYR A 81 9.40 20.84 -1.93
N GLU A 82 8.99 21.97 -2.51
CA GLU A 82 9.19 22.25 -3.93
C GLU A 82 10.68 22.32 -4.29
N LYS A 83 11.49 22.95 -3.43
CA LYS A 83 12.94 23.04 -3.62
C LYS A 83 13.61 21.66 -3.56
N GLU A 84 13.30 20.86 -2.54
CA GLU A 84 13.82 19.49 -2.41
C GLU A 84 13.42 18.62 -3.61
N HIS A 85 12.20 18.80 -4.12
CA HIS A 85 11.70 18.04 -5.26
C HIS A 85 12.39 18.43 -6.58
N GLU A 86 12.70 19.72 -6.78
CA GLU A 86 13.48 20.18 -7.94
C GLU A 86 14.94 19.70 -7.88
N GLU A 87 15.58 19.75 -6.70
CA GLU A 87 16.92 19.20 -6.51
C GLU A 87 16.96 17.70 -6.80
N MET A 88 15.97 16.95 -6.34
CA MET A 88 15.84 15.51 -6.62
C MET A 88 15.62 15.23 -8.12
N LYS A 89 14.78 16.02 -8.81
CA LYS A 89 14.59 15.88 -10.26
C LYS A 89 15.89 16.14 -11.02
N ALA A 90 16.63 17.19 -10.65
CA ALA A 90 17.90 17.53 -11.28
C ALA A 90 18.91 16.38 -11.13
N GLN A 91 18.98 15.75 -9.95
CA GLN A 91 19.84 14.60 -9.69
C GLN A 91 19.48 13.39 -10.57
N ILE A 92 18.18 13.07 -10.69
CA ILE A 92 17.71 11.97 -11.55
C ILE A 92 18.03 12.22 -13.02
N VAL A 93 17.86 13.47 -13.50
CA VAL A 93 18.18 13.82 -14.89
C VAL A 93 19.68 13.64 -15.13
N LYS A 94 20.52 14.07 -14.19
CA LYS A 94 21.97 13.90 -14.29
C LYS A 94 22.37 12.42 -14.36
N GLU A 95 21.87 11.59 -13.43
CA GLU A 95 22.14 10.14 -13.43
C GLU A 95 21.66 9.45 -14.71
N ARG A 96 20.51 9.88 -15.27
CA ARG A 96 20.00 9.36 -16.53
C ARG A 96 20.92 9.69 -17.71
N GLU A 97 21.44 10.90 -17.77
CA GLU A 97 22.39 11.28 -18.83
C GLU A 97 23.74 10.57 -18.67
N GLU A 98 24.23 10.39 -17.43
CA GLU A 98 25.43 9.58 -17.15
C GLU A 98 25.24 8.11 -17.55
N MET A 99 24.08 7.52 -17.25
CA MET A 99 23.76 6.15 -17.64
C MET A 99 23.64 5.99 -19.16
N LYS A 100 23.02 6.95 -19.86
CA LYS A 100 23.00 6.99 -21.32
C LYS A 100 24.40 7.08 -21.92
N ALA A 101 25.28 7.89 -21.32
CA ALA A 101 26.66 8.00 -21.77
C ALA A 101 27.42 6.68 -21.60
N GLN A 102 27.25 5.99 -20.47
CA GLN A 102 27.85 4.67 -20.25
C GLN A 102 27.33 3.62 -21.24
N ILE A 103 26.02 3.63 -21.55
CA ILE A 103 25.43 2.76 -22.58
C ILE A 103 26.02 3.07 -23.96
N ALA A 104 26.18 4.35 -24.32
CA ALA A 104 26.78 4.75 -25.58
C ALA A 104 28.24 4.26 -25.70
N MET A 105 29.04 4.40 -24.64
CA MET A 105 30.43 3.90 -24.61
C MET A 105 30.51 2.38 -24.76
N LEU A 106 29.57 1.64 -24.15
CA LEU A 106 29.50 0.18 -24.31
C LEU A 106 29.11 -0.22 -25.75
N LEU A 107 28.15 0.48 -26.36
CA LEU A 107 27.76 0.25 -27.75
C LEU A 107 28.92 0.53 -28.71
N GLU A 108 29.71 1.56 -28.47
CA GLU A 108 30.87 1.90 -29.29
C GLU A 108 32.01 0.88 -29.13
N LYS A 109 32.25 0.39 -27.91
CA LYS A 109 33.25 -0.67 -27.64
C LYS A 109 32.89 -2.02 -28.25
N HIS A 110 31.60 -2.30 -28.46
CA HIS A 110 31.09 -3.54 -29.05
C HIS A 110 30.66 -3.40 -30.52
N ALA A 111 30.71 -2.19 -31.09
CA ALA A 111 30.54 -1.97 -32.53
C ALA A 111 31.85 -2.31 -33.26
N THR A 112 32.14 -3.60 -33.43
CA THR A 112 33.13 -4.02 -34.44
C THR A 112 32.64 -3.58 -35.81
N PRO A 113 33.39 -2.78 -36.60
CA PRO A 113 33.02 -2.51 -37.98
C PRO A 113 33.11 -3.83 -38.73
N LEU A 114 32.07 -4.15 -39.52
CA LEU A 114 32.18 -5.16 -40.58
C LEU A 114 33.24 -4.69 -41.58
N VAL A 115 34.50 -5.00 -41.33
CA VAL A 115 35.57 -4.89 -42.31
C VAL A 115 35.61 -6.22 -43.06
N GLN A 116 35.02 -6.25 -44.26
CA GLN A 116 35.38 -7.25 -45.26
C GLN A 116 36.82 -6.97 -45.70
N THR A 117 37.79 -7.65 -45.09
CA THR A 117 39.14 -7.78 -45.66
C THR A 117 39.27 -9.15 -46.30
N THR A 118 39.23 -9.16 -47.62
CA THR A 118 39.68 -10.27 -48.44
C THR A 118 41.20 -10.38 -48.28
N THR A 119 41.72 -11.42 -47.63
CA THR A 119 43.14 -11.82 -47.73
C THR A 119 43.27 -13.32 -47.51
N ASN A 120 43.74 -14.02 -48.55
CA ASN A 120 44.24 -15.39 -48.49
C ASN A 120 45.47 -15.46 -47.58
N ASN A 121 45.47 -16.32 -46.55
CA ASN A 121 46.63 -17.17 -46.26
C ASN A 121 46.35 -18.30 -45.26
N ASN A 122 47.08 -19.39 -45.47
CA ASN A 122 46.94 -20.72 -44.90
C ASN A 122 47.32 -20.86 -43.41
N ASN A 123 46.71 -21.88 -42.79
CA ASN A 123 47.07 -22.61 -41.57
C ASN A 123 47.05 -21.84 -40.23
N ASN A 124 46.05 -22.15 -39.39
CA ASN A 124 46.24 -22.87 -38.11
C ASN A 124 44.91 -23.01 -37.35
N ASN A 125 44.64 -24.24 -36.90
CA ASN A 125 43.64 -24.69 -35.93
C ASN A 125 42.53 -23.69 -35.55
N LYS A 126 41.44 -23.72 -36.32
CA LYS A 126 40.17 -23.12 -35.94
C LYS A 126 39.50 -24.05 -34.93
N ILE A 127 39.69 -23.77 -33.64
CA ILE A 127 38.74 -24.20 -32.62
C ILE A 127 37.48 -23.39 -32.90
N ASP A 128 36.55 -23.97 -33.67
CA ASP A 128 35.20 -23.49 -33.77
C ASP A 128 34.54 -23.67 -32.39
N ASN A 129 34.67 -22.67 -31.52
CA ASN A 129 33.70 -22.47 -30.45
C ASN A 129 32.38 -22.12 -31.15
N GLN A 130 31.64 -23.13 -31.59
CA GLN A 130 30.21 -23.01 -31.85
C GLN A 130 29.55 -22.67 -30.51
N THR A 131 29.47 -21.38 -30.20
CA THR A 131 28.56 -20.88 -29.19
C THR A 131 27.16 -21.14 -29.73
N ASN A 132 26.56 -22.25 -29.31
CA ASN A 132 25.14 -22.53 -29.52
C ASN A 132 24.34 -21.48 -28.74
N ASN A 133 24.12 -20.32 -29.35
CA ASN A 133 23.18 -19.32 -28.86
C ASN A 133 21.76 -19.87 -29.10
N ASN A 134 21.31 -20.75 -28.21
CA ASN A 134 19.92 -21.17 -28.15
C ASN A 134 19.09 -19.96 -27.73
N ASN A 135 18.50 -19.26 -28.69
CA ASN A 135 17.48 -18.26 -28.44
C ASN A 135 16.22 -18.98 -27.90
N ILE A 136 16.10 -19.05 -26.58
CA ILE A 136 14.87 -19.53 -25.92
C ILE A 136 13.86 -18.37 -25.95
N THR A 137 12.87 -18.48 -26.84
CA THR A 137 11.71 -17.58 -26.82
C THR A 137 10.72 -18.09 -25.78
N ILE A 138 10.62 -17.38 -24.65
CA ILE A 138 9.65 -17.69 -23.58
C ILE A 138 8.36 -16.94 -23.88
N ASN A 139 7.27 -17.68 -24.07
CA ASN A 139 5.92 -17.10 -24.19
C ASN A 139 5.32 -16.95 -22.79
N ILE A 140 5.08 -15.72 -22.36
CA ILE A 140 4.56 -15.43 -21.02
C ILE A 140 3.04 -15.57 -21.03
N ASN A 141 2.50 -16.30 -20.06
CA ASN A 141 1.07 -16.49 -19.88
C ASN A 141 0.40 -15.16 -19.51
N ALA A 142 -0.84 -15.00 -19.95
CA ALA A 142 -1.63 -13.85 -19.54
C ALA A 142 -1.91 -13.91 -18.02
N PHE A 143 -1.98 -12.75 -17.38
CA PHE A 143 -2.33 -12.64 -15.97
C PHE A 143 -3.74 -13.18 -15.70
N GLY A 144 -3.85 -14.06 -14.71
CA GLY A 144 -5.06 -14.84 -14.38
C GLY A 144 -5.20 -16.16 -15.15
N ASN A 145 -4.29 -16.45 -16.09
CA ASN A 145 -4.25 -17.70 -16.85
C ASN A 145 -2.92 -18.44 -16.61
N GLU A 146 -2.46 -18.46 -15.37
CA GLU A 146 -1.23 -19.13 -14.98
C GLU A 146 -1.36 -20.64 -15.11
N THR A 147 -0.30 -21.29 -15.61
CA THR A 147 -0.23 -22.75 -15.58
C THR A 147 0.13 -23.18 -14.16
N THR A 148 -0.67 -24.02 -13.53
CA THR A 148 -0.43 -24.47 -12.14
C THR A 148 -0.23 -25.99 -12.03
N ASP A 149 -0.28 -26.70 -13.15
CA ASP A 149 -0.20 -28.17 -13.22
C ASP A 149 1.12 -28.75 -12.68
N TYR A 150 2.20 -27.96 -12.69
CA TYR A 150 3.50 -28.35 -12.15
C TYR A 150 3.58 -28.27 -10.62
N ILE A 151 2.62 -27.60 -9.98
CA ILE A 151 2.62 -27.43 -8.53
C ILE A 151 2.05 -28.69 -7.90
N ASP A 152 2.94 -29.51 -7.35
CA ASP A 152 2.55 -30.76 -6.73
C ASP A 152 1.69 -30.55 -5.47
N ASP A 153 0.81 -31.52 -5.18
CA ASP A 153 -0.03 -31.49 -3.98
C ASP A 153 0.81 -31.31 -2.72
N LYS A 154 2.04 -31.85 -2.69
CA LYS A 154 2.96 -31.71 -1.56
C LYS A 154 3.37 -30.25 -1.32
N ALA A 155 3.68 -29.49 -2.36
CA ALA A 155 3.98 -28.06 -2.25
C ALA A 155 2.76 -27.27 -1.79
N ILE A 156 1.57 -27.61 -2.28
CA ILE A 156 0.33 -26.96 -1.86
C ILE A 156 0.04 -27.24 -0.40
N LEU A 157 0.18 -28.49 0.05
CA LEU A 157 0.06 -28.88 1.45
C LEU A 157 1.08 -28.17 2.35
N ALA A 158 2.31 -27.96 1.86
CA ALA A 158 3.31 -27.17 2.56
C ALA A 158 2.92 -25.69 2.70
N CYS A 159 2.25 -25.12 1.69
CA CYS A 159 1.70 -23.76 1.76
C CYS A 159 0.54 -23.68 2.75
N ILE A 160 -0.42 -24.61 2.70
CA ILE A 160 -1.54 -24.71 3.65
C ILE A 160 -1.02 -24.78 5.10
N GLY A 161 0.06 -25.54 5.33
CA GLY A 161 0.69 -25.65 6.64
C GLY A 161 1.23 -24.33 7.22
N ARG A 162 1.39 -23.28 6.41
CA ARG A 162 1.82 -21.93 6.83
C ARG A 162 0.66 -20.99 7.17
N VAL A 163 -0.59 -21.47 7.07
CA VAL A 163 -1.83 -20.77 7.47
C VAL A 163 -1.90 -19.35 6.89
N TYR A 164 -1.53 -18.31 7.63
CA TYR A 164 -1.56 -16.91 7.21
C TYR A 164 -0.58 -16.58 6.08
N ARG A 165 0.48 -17.38 5.91
CA ARG A 165 1.44 -17.26 4.79
C ARG A 165 1.18 -18.25 3.66
N SER A 166 0.03 -18.93 3.66
CA SER A 166 -0.32 -19.89 2.61
C SER A 166 -0.42 -19.23 1.24
N ILE A 167 -1.16 -18.12 1.14
CA ILE A 167 -1.34 -17.34 -0.09
C ILE A 167 -0.02 -16.77 -0.63
N PRO A 168 0.76 -15.97 0.12
CA PRO A 168 2.05 -15.47 -0.38
C PRO A 168 3.00 -16.57 -0.83
N SER A 169 3.10 -17.67 -0.06
CA SER A 169 3.99 -18.79 -0.41
C SER A 169 3.57 -19.50 -1.70
N LEU A 170 2.27 -19.58 -1.97
CA LEU A 170 1.75 -20.15 -3.21
C LEU A 170 1.98 -19.21 -4.40
N LEU A 171 1.71 -17.92 -4.24
CA LEU A 171 1.91 -16.92 -5.30
C LEU A 171 3.37 -16.81 -5.72
N GLU A 172 4.31 -16.96 -4.78
CA GLU A 172 5.74 -17.04 -5.08
C GLU A 172 6.07 -18.21 -6.02
N LYS A 173 5.46 -19.38 -5.79
CA LYS A 173 5.62 -20.57 -6.64
C LYS A 173 4.91 -20.46 -8.00
N ILE A 174 3.86 -19.67 -8.08
CA ILE A 174 3.12 -19.46 -9.33
C ILE A 174 3.85 -18.44 -10.19
N HIS A 175 4.04 -17.21 -9.68
CA HIS A 175 4.45 -16.07 -10.50
C HIS A 175 5.96 -15.79 -10.48
N PHE A 176 6.70 -16.35 -9.53
CA PHE A 176 8.11 -16.02 -9.28
C PHE A 176 9.01 -17.24 -9.20
N ASP A 177 8.55 -18.41 -9.68
CA ASP A 177 9.39 -19.61 -9.75
C ASP A 177 10.36 -19.50 -10.94
N PRO A 178 11.70 -19.53 -10.73
CA PRO A 178 12.68 -19.46 -11.80
C PRO A 178 12.58 -20.60 -12.82
N LYS A 179 11.98 -21.73 -12.45
CA LYS A 179 11.77 -22.88 -13.36
C LYS A 179 10.55 -22.72 -14.25
N HIS A 180 9.65 -21.79 -13.90
CA HIS A 180 8.41 -21.52 -14.60
C HIS A 180 8.30 -20.05 -15.03
N PRO A 181 9.24 -19.57 -15.87
CA PRO A 181 9.26 -18.17 -16.32
C PRO A 181 8.04 -17.79 -17.18
N GLU A 182 7.30 -18.77 -17.71
CA GLU A 182 6.03 -18.54 -18.42
C GLU A 182 4.99 -17.82 -17.54
N ASN A 183 5.04 -18.00 -16.22
CA ASN A 183 4.09 -17.36 -15.30
C ASN A 183 4.60 -16.03 -14.74
N HIS A 184 5.77 -15.53 -15.18
CA HIS A 184 6.32 -14.23 -14.75
C HIS A 184 5.58 -13.06 -15.43
N ASN A 185 4.29 -12.96 -15.11
CA ASN A 185 3.29 -12.17 -15.82
C ASN A 185 2.84 -10.91 -15.07
N ILE A 186 3.47 -10.59 -13.93
CA ILE A 186 3.22 -9.39 -13.14
C ILE A 186 4.53 -8.78 -12.63
N LYS A 187 4.64 -7.44 -12.64
CA LYS A 187 5.75 -6.70 -12.03
C LYS A 187 5.35 -5.29 -11.61
N ILE A 188 6.00 -4.77 -10.57
CA ILE A 188 5.88 -3.37 -10.17
C ILE A 188 7.14 -2.62 -10.62
N THR A 189 7.00 -1.76 -11.63
CA THR A 189 8.13 -1.02 -12.21
C THR A 189 8.47 0.26 -11.44
N ASN A 190 7.50 0.86 -10.75
CA ASN A 190 7.69 2.07 -9.97
C ASN A 190 7.02 1.95 -8.59
N LYS A 191 7.84 1.88 -7.53
CA LYS A 191 7.37 1.70 -6.15
C LYS A 191 6.51 2.85 -5.63
N LYS A 192 6.65 4.07 -6.20
CA LYS A 192 5.92 5.27 -5.78
C LYS A 192 4.54 5.40 -6.40
N LEU A 193 4.28 4.69 -7.51
CA LEU A 193 3.01 4.77 -8.23
C LEU A 193 2.06 3.65 -7.78
N PRO A 194 0.74 3.89 -7.78
CA PRO A 194 -0.27 2.89 -7.41
C PRO A 194 -0.56 1.90 -8.56
N TYR A 195 0.41 1.61 -9.42
CA TYR A 195 0.21 0.81 -10.62
C TYR A 195 1.11 -0.42 -10.65
N ALA A 196 0.59 -1.48 -11.25
CA ALA A 196 1.34 -2.69 -11.60
C ALA A 196 1.31 -2.89 -13.13
N SER A 197 2.29 -3.60 -13.66
CA SER A 197 2.32 -4.04 -15.05
C SER A 197 2.03 -5.53 -15.11
N VAL A 198 1.03 -5.93 -15.88
CA VAL A 198 0.60 -7.32 -16.05
C VAL A 198 0.60 -7.73 -17.52
N MET A 199 0.79 -9.01 -17.81
CA MET A 199 0.69 -9.54 -19.17
C MET A 199 -0.79 -9.67 -19.58
N GLY A 200 -1.20 -8.96 -20.62
CA GLY A 200 -2.55 -9.07 -21.17
C GLY A 200 -2.72 -10.26 -22.10
N ASN A 201 -3.98 -10.65 -22.36
CA ASN A 201 -4.34 -11.73 -23.30
C ASN A 201 -3.82 -11.51 -24.73
N ASN A 202 -3.48 -10.27 -25.08
CA ASN A 202 -2.88 -9.89 -26.35
C ASN A 202 -1.35 -10.01 -26.38
N GLN A 203 -0.74 -10.68 -25.38
CA GLN A 203 0.72 -10.82 -25.24
C GLN A 203 1.44 -9.47 -25.15
N LYS A 204 0.79 -8.46 -24.57
CA LYS A 204 1.37 -7.15 -24.32
C LYS A 204 1.23 -6.78 -22.85
N TRP A 205 2.28 -6.16 -22.33
CA TRP A 205 2.25 -5.57 -21.00
C TRP A 205 1.23 -4.44 -20.93
N LYS A 206 0.35 -4.50 -19.94
CA LYS A 206 -0.67 -3.49 -19.65
C LYS A 206 -0.45 -2.96 -18.25
N THR A 207 -0.64 -1.65 -18.08
CA THR A 207 -0.69 -1.01 -16.76
C THR A 207 -2.08 -1.17 -16.17
N VAL A 208 -2.14 -1.63 -14.92
CA VAL A 208 -3.37 -1.82 -14.14
C VAL A 208 -3.21 -1.20 -12.76
N ASP A 209 -4.33 -0.99 -12.07
CA ASP A 209 -4.30 -0.60 -10.67
C ASP A 209 -3.63 -1.72 -9.85
N ARG A 210 -2.71 -1.31 -8.97
CA ARG A 210 -1.92 -2.25 -8.17
C ARG A 210 -2.79 -2.98 -7.16
N LYS A 211 -3.76 -2.32 -6.52
CA LYS A 211 -4.64 -2.96 -5.54
C LYS A 211 -5.52 -3.99 -6.21
N ASP A 212 -6.08 -3.67 -7.37
CA ASP A 212 -6.92 -4.61 -8.13
C ASP A 212 -6.13 -5.87 -8.54
N ALA A 213 -4.87 -5.69 -8.98
CA ALA A 213 -3.99 -6.81 -9.31
C ALA A 213 -3.71 -7.70 -8.10
N ILE A 214 -3.37 -7.10 -6.94
CA ILE A 214 -3.11 -7.83 -5.69
C ILE A 214 -4.38 -8.55 -5.22
N ASP A 215 -5.53 -7.89 -5.25
CA ASP A 215 -6.81 -8.49 -4.85
C ASP A 215 -7.17 -9.69 -5.72
N THR A 216 -6.91 -9.60 -7.03
CA THR A 216 -7.10 -10.71 -7.96
C THR A 216 -6.18 -11.89 -7.63
N MET A 217 -4.89 -11.64 -7.37
CA MET A 217 -3.94 -12.69 -6.99
C MET A 217 -4.35 -13.38 -5.69
N VAL A 218 -4.75 -12.60 -4.67
CA VAL A 218 -5.20 -13.11 -3.37
C VAL A 218 -6.44 -13.98 -3.53
N LEU A 219 -7.43 -13.55 -4.32
CA LEU A 219 -8.64 -14.32 -4.54
C LEU A 219 -8.37 -15.63 -5.30
N ASN A 220 -7.63 -15.57 -6.41
CA ASN A 220 -7.34 -16.75 -7.23
C ASN A 220 -6.52 -17.79 -6.45
N SER A 221 -5.52 -17.35 -5.69
CA SER A 221 -4.71 -18.24 -4.85
C SER A 221 -5.50 -18.84 -3.70
N TYR A 222 -6.41 -18.09 -3.07
CA TYR A 222 -7.32 -18.65 -2.07
C TYR A 222 -8.19 -19.75 -2.66
N ASN A 223 -8.82 -19.51 -3.82
CA ASN A 223 -9.68 -20.49 -4.49
C ASN A 223 -8.91 -21.78 -4.81
N LEU A 224 -7.68 -21.67 -5.32
CA LEU A 224 -6.82 -22.81 -5.60
C LEU A 224 -6.45 -23.58 -4.31
N LEU A 225 -6.15 -22.87 -3.22
CA LEU A 225 -5.86 -23.49 -1.93
C LEU A 225 -7.08 -24.21 -1.34
N ASP A 226 -8.27 -23.60 -1.44
CA ASP A 226 -9.51 -24.17 -0.94
C ASP A 226 -9.90 -25.45 -1.69
N GLU A 227 -9.80 -25.44 -3.02
CA GLU A 227 -10.04 -26.63 -3.86
C GLU A 227 -9.08 -27.76 -3.49
N LYS A 228 -7.77 -27.47 -3.43
CA LYS A 228 -6.74 -28.47 -3.13
C LYS A 228 -6.79 -28.97 -1.69
N TYR A 229 -7.23 -28.12 -0.76
CA TYR A 229 -7.49 -28.51 0.61
C TYR A 229 -8.65 -29.50 0.71
N LYS A 230 -9.74 -29.30 -0.04
CA LYS A 230 -10.88 -30.24 -0.09
C LYS A 230 -10.44 -31.62 -0.61
N GLU A 231 -9.56 -31.65 -1.62
CA GLU A 231 -9.03 -32.89 -2.19
C GLU A 231 -8.04 -33.64 -1.28
N ASN A 232 -7.25 -32.91 -0.49
CA ASN A 232 -6.12 -33.46 0.27
C ASN A 232 -6.28 -33.38 1.80
N LYS A 233 -7.48 -33.10 2.28
CA LYS A 233 -7.78 -32.88 3.70
C LYS A 233 -7.21 -33.99 4.60
N ASP A 234 -7.38 -35.25 4.19
CA ASP A 234 -6.97 -36.42 4.99
C ASP A 234 -5.45 -36.56 5.15
N LYS A 235 -4.67 -35.91 4.28
CA LYS A 235 -3.19 -35.91 4.33
C LYS A 235 -2.63 -34.85 5.28
N ILE A 236 -3.49 -33.98 5.84
CA ILE A 236 -3.10 -32.87 6.70
C ILE A 236 -3.36 -33.24 8.16
N SER A 237 -2.40 -32.97 9.05
CA SER A 237 -2.60 -33.15 10.50
C SER A 237 -3.79 -32.34 11.02
N GLU A 238 -4.56 -32.91 11.95
CA GLU A 238 -5.78 -32.31 12.50
C GLU A 238 -5.58 -30.87 13.02
N SER A 239 -4.48 -30.60 13.72
CA SER A 239 -4.13 -29.24 14.17
C SER A 239 -4.03 -28.26 13.00
N LYS A 240 -3.29 -28.60 11.93
CA LYS A 240 -3.17 -27.73 10.74
C LYS A 240 -4.50 -27.53 10.03
N GLN A 241 -5.36 -28.56 9.99
CA GLN A 241 -6.72 -28.43 9.43
C GLN A 241 -7.54 -27.40 10.22
N GLN A 242 -7.48 -27.43 11.56
CA GLN A 242 -8.18 -26.46 12.40
C GLN A 242 -7.71 -25.03 12.15
N HIS A 243 -6.39 -24.81 12.09
CA HIS A 243 -5.84 -23.48 11.79
C HIS A 243 -6.23 -23.00 10.39
N PHE A 244 -6.17 -23.87 9.38
CA PHE A 244 -6.55 -23.51 8.02
C PHE A 244 -8.05 -23.20 7.91
N LYS A 245 -8.92 -23.96 8.58
CA LYS A 245 -10.36 -23.63 8.67
C LYS A 245 -10.60 -22.28 9.35
N GLY A 246 -9.85 -21.96 10.39
CA GLY A 246 -9.92 -20.64 11.03
C GLY A 246 -9.51 -19.52 10.08
N PHE A 247 -8.48 -19.76 9.26
CA PHE A 247 -8.08 -18.86 8.18
C PHE A 247 -9.18 -18.71 7.10
N GLN A 248 -9.74 -19.82 6.61
CA GLN A 248 -10.84 -19.82 5.63
C GLN A 248 -12.05 -19.04 6.14
N SER A 249 -12.49 -19.30 7.37
CA SER A 249 -13.61 -18.58 7.97
C SER A 249 -13.36 -17.08 8.05
N LYS A 250 -12.16 -16.65 8.47
CA LYS A 250 -11.82 -15.22 8.52
C LYS A 250 -11.77 -14.60 7.13
N PHE A 251 -11.26 -15.33 6.14
CA PHE A 251 -11.18 -14.88 4.75
C PHE A 251 -12.58 -14.71 4.14
N GLU A 252 -13.47 -15.69 4.33
CA GLU A 252 -14.87 -15.65 3.88
C GLU A 252 -15.69 -14.56 4.55
N THR A 253 -15.40 -14.23 5.81
CA THR A 253 -16.01 -13.09 6.51
C THR A 253 -15.39 -11.73 6.17
N GLU A 254 -14.42 -11.70 5.25
CA GLU A 254 -13.63 -10.51 4.89
C GLU A 254 -13.05 -9.79 6.12
N ASP A 255 -12.47 -10.55 7.06
CA ASP A 255 -11.87 -9.98 8.26
C ASP A 255 -10.85 -8.89 7.90
N LYS A 256 -11.09 -7.68 8.42
CA LYS A 256 -10.38 -6.48 7.98
C LYS A 256 -8.87 -6.53 8.29
N GLU A 257 -8.49 -7.12 9.41
CA GLU A 257 -7.09 -7.24 9.80
C GLU A 257 -6.38 -8.28 8.94
N LEU A 258 -6.99 -9.46 8.77
CA LEU A 258 -6.48 -10.52 7.93
C LEU A 258 -6.29 -10.06 6.48
N MET A 259 -7.32 -9.45 5.89
CA MET A 259 -7.24 -9.01 4.49
C MET A 259 -6.17 -7.93 4.30
N LYS A 260 -6.01 -7.03 5.27
CA LYS A 260 -4.94 -6.02 5.24
C LYS A 260 -3.56 -6.68 5.31
N GLU A 261 -3.37 -7.66 6.19
CA GLU A 261 -2.11 -8.37 6.37
C GLU A 261 -1.75 -9.18 5.11
N ILE A 262 -2.67 -9.98 4.58
CA ILE A 262 -2.44 -10.77 3.36
C ILE A 262 -2.09 -9.85 2.18
N LYS A 263 -2.89 -8.80 1.95
CA LYS A 263 -2.63 -7.85 0.84
C LYS A 263 -1.27 -7.18 0.99
N PHE A 264 -0.88 -6.82 2.22
CA PHE A 264 0.44 -6.24 2.48
C PHE A 264 1.58 -7.22 2.20
N GLU A 265 1.46 -8.47 2.65
CA GLU A 265 2.49 -9.49 2.41
C GLU A 265 2.62 -9.82 0.91
N VAL A 266 1.52 -9.96 0.18
CA VAL A 266 1.55 -10.17 -1.28
C VAL A 266 2.14 -8.96 -1.99
N ASP A 267 1.80 -7.74 -1.55
CA ASP A 267 2.35 -6.51 -2.10
C ASP A 267 3.88 -6.41 -1.91
N MET A 268 4.37 -6.76 -0.73
CA MET A 268 5.82 -6.86 -0.46
C MET A 268 6.47 -7.97 -1.28
N MET A 269 5.81 -9.12 -1.44
CA MET A 269 6.29 -10.23 -2.25
C MET A 269 6.49 -9.81 -3.71
N VAL A 270 5.49 -9.17 -4.34
CA VAL A 270 5.60 -8.71 -5.73
C VAL A 270 6.67 -7.63 -5.89
N LEU A 271 6.87 -6.77 -4.90
CA LEU A 271 7.96 -5.78 -4.91
C LEU A 271 9.36 -6.40 -4.85
N ASN A 272 9.50 -7.53 -4.15
CA ASN A 272 10.78 -8.23 -3.98
C ASN A 272 11.03 -9.26 -5.10
N GLY A 273 9.96 -9.78 -5.71
CA GLY A 273 10.02 -10.77 -6.79
C GLY A 273 10.55 -10.22 -8.13
N VAL A 274 10.63 -8.90 -8.28
CA VAL A 274 11.36 -8.27 -9.39
C VAL A 274 12.86 -8.35 -9.09
N GLN A 275 13.46 -9.53 -9.27
CA GLN A 275 14.93 -9.63 -9.33
C GLN A 275 15.42 -9.02 -10.66
N PRO A 276 16.51 -8.24 -10.64
CA PRO A 276 17.09 -7.59 -11.82
C PRO A 276 17.66 -8.58 -12.84
#